data_AF-A0A7W1PVX0-F1
#
_entry.id   AF-A0A7W1PVX0-F1
#
_cell.length_a   1.000
_cell.length_b   1.000
_cell.length_c   1.000
_cell.angle_alpha   90.00
_cell.angle_beta   90.00
_cell.angle_gamma   90.00
#
_symmetry.space_group_name_H-M   'P 1'
#
loop_
_entity.id
_entity.type
_entity.pdbx_description
1 polymer ?
#
loop_
_entity_poly.entity_id
_entity_poly.type
_entity_poly.pdbx_seq_one_letter_code
_entity_poly.pdbx_strand_id
1 'polypeptide(L)'
;MKLLFQSIIFLFLFHSAFPQNIEWLSHHNWNSGGNISEMAIDKEGNVFSIGSCSGSSITGTVGKINREGELQWEHLITSVNSHGYAWPVYGRALKTDNEGNAIAAFSCGGKISFLGETIESGTTNCLIMKINQEGELLWYYLVESAGVRAIEIYKNENILIFGSISYSAKFSDTILVSSHYQSNFVLTLNNEGGYIDAKRINLSGYYNLWNLEKLSYYLIFKDSISIKDSTYYSNLNDERGYLLVDVNLNFDYQWAKQLKWDYKSGSFTILNKNSDKEGNIFLTGIYNTEITYDGDKILEFQKTNLNHFADIFLIKLDKEGNFLWSRTGASTRFLQADGITTDSYGNVFITGWYTGDITFENTSVSGFHSKKMFITKYDKKGALIWLKRADGEGESKGCAMASDDKGNVFFGGKSGGAFEFASHALT
;
A
#
# COMPACT_ATOMS: atom_id res chain seq x y z
N MET A 1 5.04 18.33 28.06
CA MET A 1 5.44 18.63 26.68
C MET A 1 5.01 17.45 25.82
N LYS A 2 3.89 17.57 25.08
CA LYS A 2 3.43 16.49 24.19
C LYS A 2 4.38 16.45 23.00
N LEU A 3 5.16 15.39 22.86
CA LEU A 3 5.86 15.08 21.61
C LEU A 3 4.76 14.83 20.56
N LEU A 4 4.41 15.87 19.80
CA LEU A 4 3.55 15.74 18.64
C LEU A 4 4.35 14.95 17.62
N PHE A 5 3.93 13.72 17.41
CA PHE A 5 4.31 12.91 16.27
C PHE A 5 4.22 13.74 14.98
N GLN A 6 5.35 13.95 14.30
CA GLN A 6 5.39 14.61 13.01
C GLN A 6 5.42 13.54 11.91
N SER A 7 4.64 13.77 10.86
CA SER A 7 4.66 12.91 9.69
C SER A 7 5.57 13.52 8.66
N ILE A 8 6.52 12.72 8.19
CA ILE A 8 7.69 13.20 7.49
C ILE A 8 7.86 12.37 6.23
N ILE A 9 7.87 13.01 5.07
CA ILE A 9 8.38 12.39 3.84
C ILE A 9 9.88 12.53 3.84
N PHE A 10 10.59 11.45 3.53
CA PHE A 10 12.01 11.49 3.27
C PHE A 10 12.24 11.14 1.81
N LEU A 11 12.95 12.03 1.13
CA LEU A 11 13.32 11.83 -0.25
C LEU A 11 14.72 11.21 -0.27
N PHE A 12 14.81 9.94 -0.70
CA PHE A 12 16.10 9.29 -0.96
C PHE A 12 16.26 9.12 -2.46
N LEU A 13 17.45 9.43 -2.97
CA LEU A 13 17.87 9.02 -4.29
C LEU A 13 18.78 7.79 -4.11
N PHE A 14 18.38 6.66 -4.68
CA PHE A 14 19.24 5.49 -4.77
C PHE A 14 19.80 5.41 -6.17
N HIS A 15 21.07 5.80 -6.34
CA HIS A 15 21.77 5.50 -7.58
C HIS A 15 22.00 3.99 -7.64
N SER A 16 21.17 3.28 -8.40
CA SER A 16 21.26 1.84 -8.62
C SER A 16 22.60 1.37 -9.20
N ALA A 17 23.37 2.26 -9.85
CA ALA A 17 24.74 2.01 -10.31
C ALA A 17 25.76 1.93 -9.15
N PHE A 18 25.41 2.41 -7.95
CA PHE A 18 26.27 2.44 -6.76
C PHE A 18 25.53 1.82 -5.57
N PRO A 19 25.55 0.49 -5.41
CA PRO A 19 24.63 -0.25 -4.53
C PRO A 19 24.70 0.11 -3.04
N GLN A 20 25.71 0.86 -2.60
CA GLN A 20 25.93 1.26 -1.20
C GLN A 20 25.67 2.76 -0.92
N ASN A 21 25.51 3.60 -1.95
CA ASN A 21 25.38 5.04 -1.76
C ASN A 21 23.91 5.44 -1.61
N ILE A 22 23.62 6.10 -0.49
CA ILE A 22 22.33 6.75 -0.22
C ILE A 22 22.58 8.23 -0.39
N GLU A 23 21.98 8.84 -1.41
CA GLU A 23 22.00 10.29 -1.58
C GLU A 23 20.72 10.86 -0.99
N TRP A 24 20.91 11.81 -0.08
CA TRP A 24 19.85 12.41 0.69
C TRP A 24 19.40 13.69 -0.01
N LEU A 25 18.13 13.76 -0.41
CA LEU A 25 17.62 14.91 -1.17
C LEU A 25 16.92 15.92 -0.26
N SER A 26 15.89 15.50 0.48
CA SER A 26 15.17 16.38 1.40
C SER A 26 14.29 15.64 2.42
N HIS A 27 13.78 16.39 3.41
CA HIS A 27 12.73 15.97 4.31
C HIS A 27 11.65 17.04 4.32
N HIS A 28 10.39 16.62 4.41
CA HIS A 28 9.28 17.55 4.53
C HIS A 28 8.30 17.10 5.61
N ASN A 29 8.02 18.01 6.55
CA ASN A 29 7.01 17.82 7.58
C ASN A 29 5.66 18.26 7.04
N TRP A 30 4.74 17.32 6.87
CA TRP A 30 3.37 17.67 6.48
C TRP A 30 2.74 18.51 7.57
N ASN A 31 2.14 19.64 7.20
CA ASN A 31 1.49 20.55 8.14
C ASN A 31 0.37 19.85 8.92
N SER A 32 -0.21 18.83 8.30
CA SER A 32 -1.27 18.01 8.87
C SER A 32 -0.83 17.05 10.00
N GLY A 33 0.47 16.71 10.07
CA GLY A 33 0.98 15.71 11.01
C GLY A 33 0.49 14.28 10.77
N GLY A 34 -0.19 13.99 9.64
CA GLY A 34 -0.83 12.70 9.36
C GLY A 34 0.00 11.67 8.62
N ASN A 35 -0.28 10.38 8.87
CA ASN A 35 0.45 9.26 8.27
C ASN A 35 0.30 9.28 6.74
N ILE A 36 1.41 9.17 6.01
CA ILE A 36 1.40 8.88 4.58
C ILE A 36 0.93 7.44 4.40
N SER A 37 -0.15 7.24 3.66
CA SER A 37 -0.70 5.92 3.36
C SER A 37 -0.27 5.40 2.00
N GLU A 38 -0.08 6.28 1.01
CA GLU A 38 0.30 5.90 -0.35
C GLU A 38 1.15 7.00 -1.02
N MET A 39 2.03 6.59 -1.93
CA MET A 39 2.86 7.49 -2.74
C MET A 39 2.78 7.06 -4.21
N ALA A 40 2.81 8.03 -5.12
CA ALA A 40 2.91 7.80 -6.56
C ALA A 40 3.88 8.82 -7.17
N ILE A 41 4.51 8.45 -8.28
CA ILE A 41 5.51 9.29 -8.94
C ILE A 41 5.08 9.52 -10.38
N ASP A 42 5.18 10.75 -10.86
CA ASP A 42 4.93 11.06 -12.26
C ASP A 42 6.18 10.83 -13.12
N LYS A 43 6.02 10.96 -14.44
CA LYS A 43 7.11 10.79 -15.42
C LYS A 43 8.28 11.77 -15.24
N GLU A 44 8.06 12.89 -14.55
CA GLU A 44 9.07 13.93 -14.32
C GLU A 44 9.89 13.65 -13.05
N GLY A 45 9.39 12.75 -12.19
CA GLY A 45 9.97 12.38 -10.91
C GLY A 45 9.34 13.13 -9.74
N ASN A 46 8.25 13.86 -9.94
CA ASN A 46 7.53 14.50 -8.84
C ASN A 46 6.78 13.43 -8.05
N VAL A 47 6.81 13.58 -6.74
CA VAL A 47 6.18 12.66 -5.79
C VAL A 47 4.87 13.24 -5.33
N PHE A 48 3.80 12.52 -5.59
CA PHE A 48 2.52 12.73 -4.95
C PHE A 48 2.40 11.80 -3.75
N SER A 49 1.77 12.26 -2.69
CA SER A 49 1.40 11.39 -1.59
C SER A 49 0.05 11.73 -1.02
N ILE A 50 -0.59 10.73 -0.45
CA ILE A 50 -1.82 10.88 0.31
C ILE A 50 -1.67 10.29 1.69
N GLY A 51 -2.46 10.79 2.62
CA GLY A 51 -2.36 10.40 4.01
C GLY A 51 -3.63 10.60 4.82
N SER A 52 -3.51 10.26 6.11
CA SER A 52 -4.58 10.40 7.10
C SER A 52 -4.00 10.91 8.40
N CYS A 53 -4.58 11.99 8.93
CA CYS A 53 -4.22 12.51 10.24
C CYS A 53 -4.78 11.64 11.35
N SER A 54 -3.90 11.15 12.23
CA SER A 54 -4.30 10.50 13.47
C SER A 54 -4.26 11.52 14.60
N GLY A 55 -5.39 11.79 15.27
CA GLY A 55 -5.47 12.76 16.36
C GLY A 55 -6.85 13.44 16.44
N SER A 56 -6.90 14.65 17.00
CA SER A 56 -8.12 15.47 17.09
C SER A 56 -8.58 16.05 15.75
N SER A 57 -7.70 16.08 14.75
CA SER A 57 -7.98 16.48 13.36
C SER A 57 -8.08 15.23 12.50
N ILE A 58 -9.30 14.86 12.10
CA ILE A 58 -9.57 13.66 11.29
C ILE A 58 -9.54 14.03 9.80
N THR A 59 -8.39 14.55 9.39
CA THR A 59 -8.18 15.21 8.10
C THR A 59 -7.35 14.32 7.17
N GLY A 60 -7.73 14.23 5.90
CA GLY A 60 -6.95 13.59 4.86
C GLY A 60 -5.99 14.59 4.24
N THR A 61 -4.91 14.10 3.67
CA THR A 61 -3.95 14.96 2.96
C THR A 61 -3.68 14.46 1.57
N VAL A 62 -3.38 15.42 0.70
CA VAL A 62 -2.79 15.21 -0.61
C VAL A 62 -1.78 16.31 -0.86
N GLY A 63 -0.68 16.00 -1.50
CA GLY A 63 0.41 16.96 -1.70
C GLY A 63 1.44 16.44 -2.67
N LYS A 64 2.23 17.38 -3.17
CA LYS A 64 3.24 17.16 -4.20
C LYS A 64 4.57 17.74 -3.77
N ILE A 65 5.61 16.95 -3.99
CA ILE A 65 7.01 17.31 -3.81
C ILE A 65 7.69 17.12 -5.16
N ASN A 66 8.58 18.03 -5.57
CA ASN A 66 9.33 17.85 -6.81
C ASN A 66 10.43 16.77 -6.63
N ARG A 67 11.07 16.38 -7.73
CA ARG A 67 12.14 15.36 -7.70
C ARG A 67 13.36 15.78 -6.86
N GLU A 68 13.57 17.08 -6.64
CA GLU A 68 14.61 17.63 -5.76
C GLU A 68 14.22 17.59 -4.27
N GLY A 69 12.95 17.29 -3.96
CA GLY A 69 12.48 17.17 -2.60
C GLY A 69 11.83 18.43 -2.02
N GLU A 70 11.55 19.43 -2.85
CA GLU A 70 10.91 20.67 -2.44
C GLU A 70 9.38 20.53 -2.48
N LEU A 71 8.71 20.89 -1.38
CA LEU A 71 7.24 20.94 -1.35
C LEU A 71 6.74 21.95 -2.39
N GLN A 72 5.87 21.48 -3.29
CA GLN A 72 5.19 22.34 -4.24
C GLN A 72 3.85 22.83 -3.66
N TRP A 73 3.07 21.91 -3.10
CA TRP A 73 1.80 22.21 -2.43
C TRP A 73 1.34 21.06 -1.53
N GLU A 74 0.54 21.40 -0.52
CA GLU A 74 -0.17 20.48 0.37
C GLU A 74 -1.60 20.97 0.52
N HIS A 75 -2.56 20.05 0.39
CA HIS A 75 -3.98 20.31 0.57
C HIS A 75 -4.58 19.35 1.60
N LEU A 76 -5.46 19.92 2.41
CA LEU A 76 -6.22 19.21 3.43
C LEU A 76 -7.61 18.87 2.91
N ILE A 77 -8.07 17.67 3.22
CA ILE A 77 -9.41 17.19 2.95
C ILE A 77 -10.09 16.95 4.30
N THR A 78 -11.19 17.65 4.57
CA THR A 78 -11.99 17.43 5.78
C THR A 78 -13.35 16.90 5.42
N SER A 79 -13.99 16.25 6.39
CA SER A 79 -15.26 15.57 6.21
C SER A 79 -16.05 15.71 7.50
N VAL A 80 -17.34 16.02 7.40
CA VAL A 80 -18.27 16.07 8.54
C VAL A 80 -19.50 15.23 8.26
N ASN A 81 -19.93 14.43 9.22
CA ASN A 81 -21.10 13.58 9.08
C ASN A 81 -22.41 14.37 9.13
N SER A 82 -23.54 13.68 8.94
CA SER A 82 -24.89 14.28 8.94
C SER A 82 -25.28 14.98 10.25
N HIS A 83 -24.54 14.76 11.34
CA HIS A 83 -24.77 15.38 12.65
C HIS A 83 -23.79 16.55 12.91
N GLY A 84 -22.95 16.91 11.93
CA GLY A 84 -21.97 17.99 12.03
C GLY A 84 -20.67 17.63 12.76
N TYR A 85 -20.46 16.35 13.11
CA TYR A 85 -19.21 15.90 13.72
C TYR A 85 -18.16 15.59 12.65
N ALA A 86 -16.89 15.91 12.94
CA ALA A 86 -15.77 15.51 12.10
C ALA A 86 -15.81 14.00 11.83
N TRP A 87 -15.67 13.64 10.55
CA TRP A 87 -15.67 12.27 10.08
C TRP A 87 -14.31 11.93 9.48
N PRO A 88 -13.80 10.70 9.69
CA PRO A 88 -12.48 10.35 9.19
C PRO A 88 -12.34 10.39 7.67
N VAL A 89 -11.21 10.95 7.23
CA VAL A 89 -10.75 10.88 5.84
C VAL A 89 -9.50 10.02 5.78
N TYR A 90 -9.60 8.88 5.10
CA TYR A 90 -8.50 7.95 4.92
C TYR A 90 -8.03 7.89 3.47
N GLY A 91 -6.77 8.23 3.20
CA GLY A 91 -6.16 8.00 1.89
C GLY A 91 -6.02 6.50 1.60
N ARG A 92 -6.59 6.03 0.49
CA ARG A 92 -6.68 4.59 0.16
C ARG A 92 -5.81 4.16 -1.00
N ALA A 93 -5.74 4.98 -2.05
CA ALA A 93 -4.99 4.66 -3.27
C ALA A 93 -4.63 5.93 -4.02
N LEU A 94 -3.49 5.91 -4.69
CA LEU A 94 -2.94 7.03 -5.44
C LEU A 94 -2.22 6.51 -6.68
N LYS A 95 -2.47 7.14 -7.84
CA LYS A 95 -1.75 6.92 -9.09
C LYS A 95 -1.52 8.24 -9.80
N THR A 96 -0.64 8.22 -10.80
CA THR A 96 -0.40 9.33 -11.73
C THR A 96 -0.84 8.92 -13.14
N ASP A 97 -1.45 9.83 -13.89
CA ASP A 97 -1.72 9.63 -15.32
C ASP A 97 -0.51 10.02 -16.19
N ASN A 98 -0.60 9.83 -17.50
CA ASN A 98 0.47 10.20 -18.44
C ASN A 98 0.69 11.71 -18.58
N GLU A 99 -0.28 12.53 -18.19
CA GLU A 99 -0.15 13.99 -18.11
C GLU A 99 0.58 14.40 -16.81
N GLY A 100 0.74 13.46 -15.88
CA GLY A 100 1.37 13.62 -14.57
C GLY A 100 0.38 13.89 -13.45
N ASN A 101 -0.90 14.11 -13.74
CA ASN A 101 -1.90 14.45 -12.73
C ASN A 101 -2.08 13.30 -11.74
N ALA A 102 -2.37 13.63 -10.48
CA ALA A 102 -2.66 12.66 -9.45
C ALA A 102 -4.13 12.23 -9.48
N ILE A 103 -4.38 10.92 -9.46
CA ILE A 103 -5.70 10.33 -9.19
C ILE A 103 -5.66 9.73 -7.78
N ALA A 104 -6.43 10.30 -6.86
CA ALA A 104 -6.46 9.92 -5.46
C ALA A 104 -7.85 9.39 -5.05
N ALA A 105 -7.85 8.33 -4.23
CA ALA A 105 -9.04 7.82 -3.56
C ALA A 105 -8.94 8.00 -2.05
N PHE A 106 -10.03 8.48 -1.46
CA PHE A 106 -10.20 8.62 -0.03
C PHE A 106 -11.46 7.89 0.43
N SER A 107 -11.39 7.22 1.58
CA SER A 107 -12.60 6.85 2.33
C SER A 107 -12.97 8.01 3.26
N CYS A 108 -14.11 8.64 3.00
CA CYS A 108 -14.66 9.77 3.74
C CYS A 108 -16.18 9.79 3.56
N GLY A 109 -16.89 10.68 4.27
CA GLY A 109 -18.34 10.74 4.14
C GLY A 109 -19.01 12.02 4.60
N GLY A 110 -20.31 12.12 4.36
CA GLY A 110 -21.08 13.34 4.65
C GLY A 110 -20.62 14.53 3.80
N LYS A 111 -20.48 15.70 4.42
CA LYS A 111 -20.06 16.94 3.74
C LYS A 111 -18.54 17.01 3.72
N ILE A 112 -17.96 17.01 2.53
CA ILE A 112 -16.50 17.02 2.32
C ILE A 112 -16.08 18.44 1.96
N SER A 113 -14.93 18.89 2.46
CA SER A 113 -14.33 20.16 2.08
C SER A 113 -12.93 19.96 1.51
N PHE A 114 -12.67 20.58 0.36
CA PHE A 114 -11.37 20.57 -0.33
C PHE A 114 -11.17 21.93 -1.00
N LEU A 115 -9.99 22.55 -0.86
CA LEU A 115 -9.66 23.87 -1.41
C LEU A 115 -10.68 24.99 -1.08
N GLY A 116 -11.35 24.88 0.07
CA GLY A 116 -12.40 25.82 0.49
C GLY A 116 -13.76 25.57 -0.17
N GLU A 117 -13.84 24.67 -1.15
CA GLU A 117 -15.09 24.22 -1.75
C GLU A 117 -15.75 23.13 -0.90
N THR A 118 -17.08 23.15 -0.89
CA THR A 118 -17.89 22.10 -0.29
C THR A 118 -18.33 21.13 -1.38
N ILE A 119 -18.00 19.86 -1.18
CA ILE A 119 -18.52 18.74 -1.96
C ILE A 119 -19.60 18.07 -1.11
N GLU A 120 -20.87 18.24 -1.49
CA GLU A 120 -21.99 17.63 -0.76
C GLU A 120 -22.17 16.16 -1.15
N SER A 121 -22.43 15.33 -0.16
CA SER A 121 -22.87 13.96 -0.38
C SER A 121 -23.94 13.56 0.62
N GLY A 122 -24.92 12.75 0.19
CA GLY A 122 -25.97 12.26 1.07
C GLY A 122 -25.48 11.20 2.05
N THR A 123 -24.62 10.29 1.58
CA THR A 123 -24.17 9.11 2.35
C THR A 123 -22.74 8.65 2.03
N THR A 124 -21.92 9.45 1.33
CA THR A 124 -20.72 8.89 0.68
C THR A 124 -19.79 8.17 1.63
N ASN A 125 -19.15 7.15 1.09
CA ASN A 125 -18.13 6.38 1.77
C ASN A 125 -16.77 6.51 1.06
N CYS A 126 -16.72 7.07 -0.17
CA CYS A 126 -15.50 7.34 -0.91
C CYS A 126 -15.56 8.56 -1.85
N LEU A 127 -14.45 9.29 -1.90
CA LEU A 127 -14.13 10.35 -2.85
C LEU A 127 -13.02 9.87 -3.78
N ILE A 128 -13.23 9.96 -5.08
CA ILE A 128 -12.18 9.85 -6.10
C ILE A 128 -11.98 11.25 -6.66
N MET A 129 -10.74 11.67 -6.83
CA MET A 129 -10.44 13.00 -7.36
C MET A 129 -9.21 12.97 -8.26
N LYS A 130 -9.20 13.86 -9.24
CA LYS A 130 -8.05 14.13 -10.07
C LYS A 130 -7.53 15.54 -9.82
N ILE A 131 -6.24 15.66 -9.53
CA ILE A 131 -5.57 16.90 -9.17
C ILE A 131 -4.41 17.12 -10.13
N ASN A 132 -4.28 18.33 -10.68
CA ASN A 132 -3.21 18.65 -11.61
C ASN A 132 -1.86 18.88 -10.92
N GLN A 133 -0.85 19.21 -11.72
CA GLN A 133 0.52 19.47 -11.27
C GLN A 133 0.62 20.66 -10.32
N GLU A 134 -0.32 21.61 -10.41
CA GLU A 134 -0.40 22.86 -9.66
C GLU A 134 -1.22 22.75 -8.37
N GLY A 135 -1.88 21.61 -8.13
CA GLY A 135 -2.70 21.37 -6.94
C GLY A 135 -4.19 21.67 -7.12
N GLU A 136 -4.62 21.98 -8.34
CA GLU A 136 -6.01 22.31 -8.66
C GLU A 136 -6.84 21.05 -8.89
N LEU A 137 -8.09 21.08 -8.40
CA LEU A 137 -9.06 20.01 -8.65
C LEU A 137 -9.52 20.05 -10.11
N LEU A 138 -9.23 19.00 -10.88
CA LEU A 138 -9.74 18.87 -12.25
C LEU A 138 -11.17 18.31 -12.26
N TRP A 139 -11.41 17.26 -11.50
CA TRP A 139 -12.74 16.68 -11.28
C TRP A 139 -12.75 15.78 -10.05
N TYR A 140 -13.95 15.44 -9.59
CA TYR A 140 -14.17 14.43 -8.56
C TYR A 140 -15.33 13.51 -8.95
N TYR A 141 -15.30 12.30 -8.39
CA TYR A 141 -16.36 11.30 -8.50
C TYR A 141 -16.67 10.73 -7.11
N LEU A 142 -17.94 10.74 -6.74
CA LEU A 142 -18.41 10.24 -5.45
C LEU A 142 -18.97 8.83 -5.59
N VAL A 143 -18.56 7.93 -4.69
CA VAL A 143 -19.15 6.59 -4.60
C VAL A 143 -19.93 6.45 -3.30
N GLU A 144 -21.25 6.36 -3.43
CA GLU A 144 -22.15 6.18 -2.30
C GLU A 144 -22.21 4.72 -1.86
N SER A 145 -22.26 4.50 -0.54
CA SER A 145 -22.45 3.14 0.02
C SER A 145 -21.40 2.09 -0.39
N ALA A 146 -20.20 2.51 -0.80
CA ALA A 146 -19.10 1.61 -1.16
C ALA A 146 -17.74 2.07 -0.59
N GLY A 147 -16.86 1.12 -0.32
CA GLY A 147 -15.48 1.38 0.09
C GLY A 147 -14.50 1.14 -1.05
N VAL A 148 -13.58 2.08 -1.30
CA VAL A 148 -12.51 1.99 -2.30
C VAL A 148 -11.25 1.45 -1.65
N ARG A 149 -10.53 0.61 -2.39
CA ARG A 149 -9.34 -0.10 -1.94
C ARG A 149 -8.14 0.10 -2.85
N ALA A 150 -8.35 0.23 -4.16
CA ALA A 150 -7.29 0.43 -5.13
C ALA A 150 -7.77 1.27 -6.32
N ILE A 151 -6.81 1.94 -6.96
CA ILE A 151 -6.98 2.66 -8.23
C ILE A 151 -5.88 2.19 -9.17
N GLU A 152 -6.24 2.02 -10.45
CA GLU A 152 -5.28 1.71 -11.51
C GLU A 152 -5.56 2.51 -12.78
N ILE A 153 -4.49 2.95 -13.45
CA ILE A 153 -4.57 3.61 -14.75
C ILE A 153 -4.40 2.56 -15.85
N TYR A 154 -5.38 2.52 -16.74
CA TYR A 154 -5.54 1.49 -17.75
C TYR A 154 -5.69 2.11 -19.14
N LYS A 155 -5.55 1.30 -20.20
CA LYS A 155 -5.56 1.68 -21.62
C LYS A 155 -6.44 2.91 -21.92
N ASN A 156 -5.88 3.84 -22.69
CA ASN A 156 -6.49 5.14 -23.02
C ASN A 156 -6.74 6.02 -21.78
N GLU A 157 -5.91 5.90 -20.74
CA GLU A 157 -6.02 6.64 -19.48
C GLU A 157 -7.36 6.45 -18.76
N ASN A 158 -8.02 5.31 -18.98
CA ASN A 158 -9.18 4.94 -18.19
C ASN A 158 -8.76 4.62 -16.75
N ILE A 159 -9.58 5.01 -15.80
CA ILE A 159 -9.34 4.88 -14.38
C ILE A 159 -10.20 3.76 -13.84
N LEU A 160 -9.55 2.74 -13.31
CA LEU A 160 -10.20 1.61 -12.69
C LEU A 160 -10.18 1.79 -11.19
N ILE A 161 -11.34 1.69 -10.56
CA ILE A 161 -11.50 1.80 -9.12
C ILE A 161 -12.04 0.47 -8.60
N PHE A 162 -11.34 -0.08 -7.63
CA PHE A 162 -11.65 -1.35 -7.00
C PHE A 162 -12.14 -1.12 -5.58
N GLY A 163 -13.20 -1.83 -5.20
CA GLY A 163 -13.77 -1.67 -3.88
C GLY A 163 -14.77 -2.74 -3.49
N SER A 164 -15.42 -2.50 -2.36
CA SER A 164 -16.42 -3.37 -1.75
C SER A 164 -17.74 -2.63 -1.52
N ILE A 165 -18.86 -3.28 -1.80
CA ILE A 165 -20.23 -2.86 -1.47
C ILE A 165 -20.80 -3.79 -0.40
N SER A 166 -21.48 -3.26 0.61
CA SER A 166 -22.11 -4.10 1.66
C SER A 166 -23.53 -4.53 1.29
N TYR A 167 -24.34 -3.61 0.75
CA TYR A 167 -25.73 -3.88 0.39
C TYR A 167 -25.98 -3.57 -1.07
N SER A 168 -25.88 -2.31 -1.42
CA SER A 168 -25.93 -1.84 -2.79
C SER A 168 -25.18 -0.52 -2.92
N ALA A 169 -24.65 -0.24 -4.09
CA ALA A 169 -24.11 1.06 -4.44
C ALA A 169 -24.57 1.45 -5.85
N LYS A 170 -24.82 2.74 -6.02
CA LYS A 170 -25.19 3.34 -7.30
C LYS A 170 -23.95 3.97 -7.94
N PHE A 171 -23.74 3.68 -9.21
CA PHE A 171 -22.66 4.18 -10.05
C PHE A 171 -23.27 4.78 -11.31
N SER A 172 -23.45 6.10 -11.33
CA SER A 172 -24.24 6.76 -12.38
C SER A 172 -25.62 6.08 -12.49
N ASP A 173 -25.99 5.51 -13.63
CA ASP A 173 -27.27 4.82 -13.83
C ASP A 173 -27.27 3.33 -13.44
N THR A 174 -26.11 2.78 -13.09
CA THR A 174 -25.96 1.37 -12.72
C THR A 174 -26.08 1.17 -11.21
N ILE A 175 -26.90 0.22 -10.78
CA ILE A 175 -26.99 -0.19 -9.37
C ILE A 175 -26.40 -1.59 -9.23
N LEU A 176 -25.35 -1.70 -8.41
CA LEU A 176 -24.80 -2.99 -8.01
C LEU A 176 -25.38 -3.37 -6.65
N VAL A 177 -25.91 -4.59 -6.55
CA VAL A 177 -26.43 -5.17 -5.31
C VAL A 177 -25.52 -6.30 -4.88
N SER A 178 -25.16 -6.37 -3.60
CA SER A 178 -24.34 -7.45 -3.06
C SER A 178 -25.10 -8.78 -3.05
N SER A 179 -24.45 -9.90 -3.38
CA SER A 179 -25.06 -11.24 -3.27
C SER A 179 -24.93 -11.87 -1.87
N HIS A 180 -24.11 -11.28 -0.98
CA HIS A 180 -23.89 -11.68 0.42
C HIS A 180 -23.71 -10.43 1.32
N TYR A 181 -23.21 -10.57 2.56
CA TYR A 181 -22.92 -9.43 3.45
C TYR A 181 -22.00 -8.35 2.83
N GLN A 182 -21.11 -8.72 1.91
CA GLN A 182 -20.30 -7.81 1.08
C GLN A 182 -19.99 -8.44 -0.28
N SER A 183 -19.88 -7.63 -1.33
CA SER A 183 -19.41 -8.02 -2.68
C SER A 183 -18.38 -7.01 -3.18
N ASN A 184 -17.51 -7.43 -4.09
CA ASN A 184 -16.59 -6.53 -4.76
C ASN A 184 -17.21 -5.84 -5.96
N PHE A 185 -16.64 -4.70 -6.32
CA PHE A 185 -16.95 -4.03 -7.58
C PHE A 185 -15.68 -3.52 -8.26
N VAL A 186 -15.82 -3.30 -9.56
CA VAL A 186 -14.91 -2.49 -10.36
C VAL A 186 -15.71 -1.41 -11.05
N LEU A 187 -15.31 -0.17 -10.84
CA LEU A 187 -15.82 1.02 -11.51
C LEU A 187 -14.77 1.46 -12.52
N THR A 188 -15.21 1.76 -13.75
CA THR A 188 -14.36 2.32 -14.80
C THR A 188 -14.83 3.75 -15.08
N LEU A 189 -13.91 4.69 -14.97
CA LEU A 189 -14.07 6.08 -15.41
C LEU A 189 -13.14 6.34 -16.60
N ASN A 190 -13.46 7.31 -17.44
CA ASN A 190 -12.49 7.90 -18.36
C ASN A 190 -11.56 8.87 -17.60
N ASN A 191 -10.55 9.40 -18.29
CA ASN A 191 -9.56 10.29 -17.68
C ASN A 191 -10.14 11.66 -17.26
N GLU A 192 -11.32 12.00 -17.78
CA GLU A 192 -12.10 13.20 -17.49
C GLU A 192 -13.13 12.99 -16.36
N GLY A 193 -13.14 11.82 -15.71
CA GLY A 193 -14.03 11.50 -14.58
C GLY A 193 -15.44 11.04 -15.00
N GLY A 194 -15.69 10.91 -16.30
CA GLY A 194 -16.92 10.37 -16.87
C GLY A 194 -17.06 8.88 -16.63
N TYR A 195 -18.26 8.45 -16.22
CA TYR A 195 -18.61 7.05 -16.03
C TYR A 195 -18.54 6.26 -17.35
N ILE A 196 -17.87 5.10 -17.33
CA ILE A 196 -17.87 4.13 -18.44
C ILE A 196 -18.70 2.90 -18.08
N ASP A 197 -18.38 2.24 -16.96
CA ASP A 197 -19.02 0.97 -16.57
C ASP A 197 -18.80 0.68 -15.08
N ALA A 198 -19.67 -0.11 -14.47
CA ALA A 198 -19.48 -0.68 -13.14
C ALA A 198 -19.94 -2.13 -13.10
N LYS A 199 -19.06 -3.04 -12.67
CA LYS A 199 -19.33 -4.47 -12.58
C LYS A 199 -19.17 -4.96 -11.15
N ARG A 200 -20.10 -5.79 -10.70
CA ARG A 200 -19.92 -6.58 -9.48
C ARG A 200 -18.98 -7.73 -9.79
N ILE A 201 -17.95 -7.93 -8.96
CA ILE A 201 -17.16 -9.15 -8.99
C ILE A 201 -17.82 -10.11 -7.98
N ASN A 202 -18.34 -11.23 -8.48
CA ASN A 202 -19.07 -12.24 -7.69
C ASN A 202 -18.12 -13.04 -6.80
N LEU A 203 -17.52 -12.37 -5.83
CA LEU A 203 -16.52 -12.87 -4.91
C LEU A 203 -17.00 -12.64 -3.48
N SER A 204 -16.83 -13.61 -2.58
CA SER A 204 -17.10 -13.48 -1.14
C SER A 204 -15.81 -13.28 -0.31
N GLY A 205 -15.75 -12.28 0.59
CA GLY A 205 -14.57 -12.01 1.44
C GLY A 205 -14.16 -10.54 1.61
N TYR A 206 -13.02 -10.30 2.25
CA TYR A 206 -12.36 -9.00 2.47
C TYR A 206 -11.01 -9.03 1.72
N TYR A 207 -10.68 -8.01 0.91
CA TYR A 207 -9.62 -8.15 -0.12
C TYR A 207 -8.69 -6.94 -0.24
N ASN A 208 -7.55 -7.19 -0.86
CA ASN A 208 -6.75 -6.18 -1.55
C ASN A 208 -6.69 -6.59 -3.04
N LEU A 209 -7.06 -5.68 -3.95
CA LEU A 209 -7.20 -5.88 -5.41
C LEU A 209 -6.05 -5.15 -6.12
N TRP A 210 -5.23 -5.84 -6.93
CA TRP A 210 -4.02 -5.25 -7.53
C TRP A 210 -3.95 -5.50 -9.04
N ASN A 211 -3.28 -4.61 -9.77
CA ASN A 211 -2.89 -4.80 -11.16
C ASN A 211 -1.36 -4.85 -11.22
N LEU A 212 -0.78 -5.85 -11.90
CA LEU A 212 0.68 -5.98 -12.08
C LEU A 212 1.09 -5.82 -13.55
N GLU A 213 0.14 -5.87 -14.49
CA GLU A 213 0.33 -5.59 -15.92
C GLU A 213 -0.99 -5.11 -16.54
N LYS A 214 -0.92 -4.33 -17.63
CA LYS A 214 -2.08 -3.81 -18.41
C LYS A 214 -3.01 -4.90 -18.99
N LEU A 215 -2.99 -6.15 -18.52
CA LEU A 215 -3.78 -7.30 -18.99
C LEU A 215 -4.39 -8.21 -17.89
N SER A 216 -3.92 -8.19 -16.63
CA SER A 216 -4.50 -9.03 -15.55
C SER A 216 -4.47 -8.41 -14.13
N TYR A 217 -5.32 -8.93 -13.23
CA TYR A 217 -5.43 -8.54 -11.82
C TYR A 217 -5.14 -9.67 -10.87
N TYR A 218 -4.54 -9.31 -9.73
CA TYR A 218 -4.19 -10.20 -8.65
C TYR A 218 -5.09 -9.96 -7.45
N LEU A 219 -5.65 -11.05 -6.95
CA LEU A 219 -6.60 -11.04 -5.86
C LEU A 219 -6.09 -11.95 -4.75
N ILE A 220 -6.14 -11.48 -3.49
CA ILE A 220 -5.76 -12.27 -2.32
C ILE A 220 -6.98 -12.54 -1.44
N PHE A 221 -7.34 -13.82 -1.26
CA PHE A 221 -8.53 -14.27 -0.52
C PHE A 221 -8.21 -15.07 0.73
N LYS A 222 -8.96 -14.87 1.81
CA LYS A 222 -8.82 -15.63 3.06
C LYS A 222 -9.87 -16.74 3.26
N ASP A 223 -10.88 -16.88 2.39
CA ASP A 223 -11.89 -17.95 2.52
C ASP A 223 -12.13 -18.76 1.25
N SER A 224 -12.89 -18.23 0.29
CA SER A 224 -13.16 -18.90 -0.97
C SER A 224 -13.52 -17.90 -2.06
N ILE A 225 -13.32 -18.30 -3.30
CA ILE A 225 -13.65 -17.53 -4.49
C ILE A 225 -14.30 -18.45 -5.50
N SER A 226 -15.51 -18.10 -5.93
CA SER A 226 -16.15 -18.72 -7.07
C SER A 226 -15.80 -17.93 -8.33
N ILE A 227 -15.25 -18.61 -9.33
CA ILE A 227 -15.00 -18.04 -10.66
C ILE A 227 -15.69 -18.94 -11.68
N LYS A 228 -16.69 -18.38 -12.37
CA LYS A 228 -17.61 -19.13 -13.24
C LYS A 228 -18.26 -20.27 -12.44
N ASP A 229 -18.12 -21.52 -12.90
CA ASP A 229 -18.75 -22.70 -12.30
C ASP A 229 -17.84 -23.41 -11.26
N SER A 230 -16.69 -22.83 -10.91
CA SER A 230 -15.72 -23.43 -9.99
C SER A 230 -15.54 -22.59 -8.73
N THR A 231 -15.59 -23.21 -7.55
CA THR A 231 -15.28 -22.58 -6.27
C THR A 231 -13.94 -23.06 -5.74
N TYR A 232 -13.02 -22.12 -5.55
CA TYR A 232 -11.72 -22.33 -4.94
C TYR A 232 -11.80 -21.95 -3.47
N TYR A 233 -11.27 -22.79 -2.59
CA TYR A 233 -11.26 -22.55 -1.15
C TYR A 233 -9.83 -22.31 -0.71
N SER A 234 -9.60 -21.19 -0.03
CA SER A 234 -8.34 -20.97 0.69
C SER A 234 -8.33 -21.73 2.04
N ASN A 235 -9.50 -22.10 2.58
CA ASN A 235 -9.65 -22.86 3.82
C ASN A 235 -10.36 -24.19 3.55
N LEU A 236 -9.66 -25.31 3.71
CA LEU A 236 -10.24 -26.66 3.72
C LEU A 236 -9.80 -27.33 5.02
N ASN A 237 -10.75 -27.75 5.86
CA ASN A 237 -10.49 -28.26 7.22
C ASN A 237 -9.73 -27.24 8.10
N ASP A 238 -9.02 -27.70 9.13
CA ASP A 238 -8.33 -26.85 10.12
C ASP A 238 -7.12 -26.05 9.55
N GLU A 239 -7.10 -25.73 8.25
CA GLU A 239 -6.07 -24.96 7.58
C GLU A 239 -6.62 -23.61 7.10
N ARG A 240 -5.84 -22.54 7.25
CA ARG A 240 -6.13 -21.25 6.62
C ARG A 240 -5.22 -21.04 5.42
N GLY A 241 -5.69 -20.26 4.46
CA GLY A 241 -4.88 -19.91 3.32
C GLY A 241 -5.16 -18.53 2.75
N TYR A 242 -4.20 -18.06 1.96
CA TYR A 242 -4.43 -17.02 0.97
C TYR A 242 -4.52 -17.66 -0.42
N LEU A 243 -5.54 -17.31 -1.21
CA LEU A 243 -5.54 -17.62 -2.63
C LEU A 243 -5.10 -16.39 -3.41
N LEU A 244 -4.02 -16.50 -4.19
CA LEU A 244 -3.60 -15.53 -5.18
C LEU A 244 -4.24 -15.89 -6.52
N VAL A 245 -5.00 -15.00 -7.13
CA VAL A 245 -5.71 -15.29 -8.38
C VAL A 245 -5.38 -14.24 -9.42
N ASP A 246 -4.96 -14.69 -10.60
CA ASP A 246 -4.87 -13.88 -11.80
C ASP A 246 -6.17 -13.95 -12.60
N VAL A 247 -6.73 -12.79 -12.92
CA VAL A 247 -7.91 -12.66 -13.77
C VAL A 247 -7.65 -11.63 -14.86
N ASN A 248 -8.12 -11.87 -16.08
CA ASN A 248 -8.01 -10.88 -17.13
C ASN A 248 -8.94 -9.68 -16.87
N LEU A 249 -8.93 -8.72 -17.79
CA LEU A 249 -9.72 -7.49 -17.70
C LEU A 249 -11.25 -7.68 -17.79
N ASN A 250 -11.69 -8.82 -18.32
CA ASN A 250 -13.09 -9.24 -18.30
C ASN A 250 -13.45 -10.02 -17.02
N PHE A 251 -12.50 -10.14 -16.09
CA PHE A 251 -12.56 -11.00 -14.90
C PHE A 251 -12.67 -12.48 -15.23
N ASP A 252 -12.18 -12.91 -16.40
CA ASP A 252 -11.98 -14.32 -16.67
C ASP A 252 -10.74 -14.81 -15.93
N TYR A 253 -10.93 -15.88 -15.17
CA TYR A 253 -9.86 -16.65 -14.55
C TYR A 253 -8.73 -16.98 -15.52
N GLN A 254 -7.49 -16.69 -15.10
CA GLN A 254 -6.27 -17.17 -15.77
C GLN A 254 -5.64 -18.30 -14.94
N TRP A 255 -5.34 -18.03 -13.67
CA TRP A 255 -4.78 -19.02 -12.75
C TRP A 255 -5.04 -18.65 -11.28
N ALA A 256 -4.87 -19.63 -10.39
CA ALA A 256 -4.91 -19.42 -8.93
C ALA A 256 -3.83 -20.25 -8.25
N LYS A 257 -3.26 -19.69 -7.19
CA LYS A 257 -2.16 -20.26 -6.40
C LYS A 257 -2.45 -20.11 -4.93
N GLN A 258 -2.10 -21.10 -4.13
CA GLN A 258 -2.48 -21.12 -2.72
C GLN A 258 -1.27 -21.04 -1.80
N LEU A 259 -1.29 -20.03 -0.92
CA LEU A 259 -0.46 -19.97 0.27
C LEU A 259 -1.25 -20.57 1.44
N LYS A 260 -0.72 -21.56 2.14
CA LYS A 260 -1.41 -22.20 3.26
C LYS A 260 -0.59 -22.19 4.54
N TRP A 261 -1.29 -22.20 5.66
CA TRP A 261 -0.72 -22.44 6.98
C TRP A 261 -1.74 -23.09 7.92
N ASP A 262 -1.25 -23.78 8.94
CA ASP A 262 -2.09 -24.29 10.03
C ASP A 262 -2.44 -23.13 10.98
N TYR A 263 -3.73 -22.76 11.07
CA TYR A 263 -4.17 -21.64 11.91
C TYR A 263 -3.97 -21.90 13.41
N LYS A 264 -3.82 -23.16 13.83
CA LYS A 264 -3.53 -23.52 15.22
C LYS A 264 -2.06 -23.28 15.56
N SER A 265 -1.17 -23.34 14.57
CA SER A 265 0.26 -23.11 14.75
C SER A 265 0.64 -21.62 14.73
N GLY A 266 -0.18 -20.76 14.12
CA GLY A 266 0.04 -19.32 14.12
C GLY A 266 -0.77 -18.57 13.06
N SER A 267 -0.23 -17.44 12.62
CA SER A 267 -0.85 -16.53 11.68
C SER A 267 0.12 -16.09 10.59
N PHE A 268 -0.44 -15.86 9.41
CA PHE A 268 0.22 -15.33 8.23
C PHE A 268 -0.61 -14.13 7.76
N THR A 269 0.01 -12.98 7.60
CA THR A 269 -0.68 -11.76 7.16
C THR A 269 0.15 -11.04 6.12
N ILE A 270 -0.38 -10.91 4.91
CA ILE A 270 0.18 -10.06 3.85
C ILE A 270 -0.24 -8.62 4.14
N LEU A 271 0.75 -7.74 4.35
CA LEU A 271 0.54 -6.33 4.69
C LEU A 271 0.72 -5.43 3.47
N ASN A 272 1.68 -5.75 2.61
CA ASN A 272 1.95 -4.96 1.41
C ASN A 272 2.48 -5.83 0.27
N LYS A 273 2.60 -5.22 -0.90
CA LYS A 273 2.84 -5.84 -2.19
C LYS A 273 3.40 -4.89 -3.21
N ASN A 274 4.05 -5.43 -4.23
CA ASN A 274 4.40 -4.69 -5.44
C ASN A 274 4.61 -5.62 -6.64
N SER A 275 4.84 -5.05 -7.82
CA SER A 275 5.38 -5.74 -8.98
C SER A 275 6.54 -4.99 -9.59
N ASP A 276 7.45 -5.74 -10.22
CA ASP A 276 8.47 -5.14 -11.08
C ASP A 276 7.97 -4.98 -12.53
N LYS A 277 8.80 -4.38 -13.38
CA LYS A 277 8.51 -4.16 -14.81
C LYS A 277 8.40 -5.44 -15.64
N GLU A 278 8.86 -6.57 -15.11
CA GLU A 278 8.75 -7.89 -15.75
C GLU A 278 7.44 -8.61 -15.37
N GLY A 279 6.61 -7.99 -14.52
CA GLY A 279 5.36 -8.55 -14.02
C GLY A 279 5.56 -9.51 -12.84
N ASN A 280 6.77 -9.63 -12.29
CA ASN A 280 6.98 -10.46 -11.10
C ASN A 280 6.27 -9.85 -9.90
N ILE A 281 5.79 -10.70 -9.00
CA ILE A 281 4.94 -10.34 -7.87
C ILE A 281 5.77 -10.39 -6.60
N PHE A 282 5.65 -9.35 -5.78
CA PHE A 282 6.28 -9.29 -4.47
C PHE A 282 5.24 -9.16 -3.37
N LEU A 283 5.34 -10.02 -2.36
CA LEU A 283 4.47 -10.00 -1.18
C LEU A 283 5.32 -9.81 0.07
N THR A 284 4.88 -8.95 0.98
CA THR A 284 5.50 -8.81 2.29
C THR A 284 4.46 -8.66 3.39
N GLY A 285 4.85 -8.99 4.62
CA GLY A 285 4.00 -8.92 5.78
C GLY A 285 4.63 -9.61 6.97
N ILE A 286 3.79 -10.13 7.86
CA ILE A 286 4.22 -10.79 9.09
C ILE A 286 3.75 -12.24 9.13
N TYR A 287 4.54 -13.10 9.76
CA TYR A 287 4.24 -14.51 9.91
C TYR A 287 4.84 -15.09 11.19
N ASN A 288 4.16 -16.06 11.80
CA ASN A 288 4.69 -16.80 12.95
C ASN A 288 4.31 -18.29 12.91
N THR A 289 4.26 -18.82 11.69
CA THR A 289 3.82 -20.18 11.35
C THR A 289 4.58 -20.65 10.11
N GLU A 290 4.54 -21.94 9.81
CA GLU A 290 5.06 -22.48 8.55
C GLU A 290 4.11 -22.13 7.39
N ILE A 291 4.67 -21.72 6.25
CA ILE A 291 3.90 -21.41 5.03
C ILE A 291 4.28 -22.37 3.92
N THR A 292 3.26 -22.97 3.30
CA THR A 292 3.40 -23.73 2.06
C THR A 292 2.82 -22.98 0.87
N TYR A 293 3.41 -23.19 -0.30
CA TYR A 293 2.97 -22.66 -1.59
C TYR A 293 2.79 -23.83 -2.55
N ASP A 294 1.57 -24.07 -3.03
CA ASP A 294 1.22 -25.22 -3.86
C ASP A 294 1.70 -26.58 -3.27
N GLY A 295 1.81 -26.67 -1.94
CA GLY A 295 2.22 -27.88 -1.21
C GLY A 295 3.69 -27.91 -0.79
N ASP A 296 4.54 -27.06 -1.36
CA ASP A 296 5.95 -26.97 -0.98
C ASP A 296 6.15 -25.96 0.15
N LYS A 297 6.98 -26.30 1.14
CA LYS A 297 7.33 -25.37 2.22
C LYS A 297 8.20 -24.23 1.66
N ILE A 298 7.74 -22.99 1.82
CA ILE A 298 8.46 -21.79 1.37
C ILE A 298 8.90 -20.87 2.50
N LEU A 299 8.32 -20.97 3.69
CA LEU A 299 8.71 -20.21 4.88
C LEU A 299 8.59 -21.10 6.12
N GLU A 300 9.52 -20.95 7.04
CA GLU A 300 9.53 -21.67 8.31
C GLU A 300 9.80 -20.68 9.44
N PHE A 301 8.91 -20.66 10.44
CA PHE A 301 9.06 -19.76 11.58
C PHE A 301 9.92 -20.39 12.66
N GLN A 302 11.01 -19.71 13.03
CA GLN A 302 11.93 -20.17 14.07
C GLN A 302 11.80 -19.30 15.31
N LYS A 303 11.01 -19.76 16.28
CA LYS A 303 10.84 -19.03 17.55
C LYS A 303 12.13 -19.08 18.37
N THR A 304 12.83 -17.95 18.45
CA THR A 304 14.12 -17.84 19.14
C THR A 304 14.01 -17.55 20.64
N ASN A 305 12.92 -16.90 21.10
CA ASN A 305 12.65 -16.64 22.52
C ASN A 305 11.15 -16.37 22.78
N LEU A 306 10.76 -16.17 24.04
CA LEU A 306 9.35 -15.96 24.43
C LEU A 306 8.76 -14.61 23.96
N ASN A 307 9.60 -13.59 23.77
CA ASN A 307 9.20 -12.25 23.31
C ASN A 307 9.24 -12.11 21.78
N HIS A 308 9.72 -13.12 21.07
CA HIS A 308 9.69 -13.18 19.62
C HIS A 308 8.27 -13.61 19.16
N PHE A 309 7.49 -12.64 18.68
CA PHE A 309 6.09 -12.84 18.31
C PHE A 309 5.85 -13.26 16.86
N ALA A 310 6.57 -12.63 15.93
CA ALA A 310 6.46 -12.85 14.50
C ALA A 310 7.68 -12.29 13.77
N ASP A 311 7.98 -12.88 12.62
CA ASP A 311 8.98 -12.43 11.67
C ASP A 311 8.29 -11.75 10.48
N ILE A 312 9.07 -11.04 9.66
CA ILE A 312 8.59 -10.58 8.35
C ILE A 312 9.07 -11.52 7.25
N PHE A 313 8.31 -11.55 6.16
CA PHE A 313 8.67 -12.27 4.95
C PHE A 313 8.72 -11.34 3.74
N LEU A 314 9.48 -11.75 2.74
CA LEU A 314 9.40 -11.28 1.36
C LEU A 314 9.29 -12.51 0.46
N ILE A 315 8.23 -12.60 -0.33
CA ILE A 315 8.04 -13.66 -1.34
C ILE A 315 8.10 -13.01 -2.71
N LYS A 316 8.86 -13.61 -3.64
CA LYS A 316 8.82 -13.31 -5.06
C LYS A 316 8.16 -14.45 -5.84
N LEU A 317 7.22 -14.10 -6.70
CA LEU A 317 6.60 -14.98 -7.68
C LEU A 317 6.86 -14.43 -9.09
N ASP A 318 6.86 -15.29 -10.11
CA ASP A 318 6.80 -14.81 -11.50
C ASP A 318 5.38 -14.32 -11.86
N LYS A 319 5.24 -13.76 -13.06
CA LYS A 319 3.95 -13.24 -13.58
C LYS A 319 2.91 -14.33 -13.84
N GLU A 320 3.32 -15.60 -13.89
CA GLU A 320 2.43 -16.76 -13.94
C GLU A 320 2.09 -17.30 -12.54
N GLY A 321 2.57 -16.64 -11.48
CA GLY A 321 2.33 -17.02 -10.09
C GLY A 321 3.16 -18.22 -9.65
N ASN A 322 4.27 -18.56 -10.30
CA ASN A 322 5.16 -19.60 -9.79
C ASN A 322 6.09 -19.02 -8.74
N PHE A 323 6.33 -19.78 -7.68
CA PHE A 323 7.26 -19.39 -6.63
C PHE A 323 8.70 -19.31 -7.17
N LEU A 324 9.37 -18.18 -6.91
CA LEU A 324 10.78 -17.99 -7.28
C LEU A 324 11.69 -18.08 -6.06
N TRP A 325 11.42 -17.28 -5.02
CA TRP A 325 12.18 -17.30 -3.77
C TRP A 325 11.44 -16.60 -2.63
N SER A 326 11.86 -16.89 -1.40
CA SER A 326 11.43 -16.20 -0.18
C SER A 326 12.63 -15.74 0.66
N ARG A 327 12.45 -14.67 1.43
CA ARG A 327 13.42 -14.14 2.40
C ARG A 327 12.71 -13.77 3.69
N THR A 328 13.45 -13.75 4.78
CA THR A 328 12.90 -13.43 6.10
C THR A 328 13.74 -12.38 6.81
N GLY A 329 13.07 -11.60 7.65
CA GLY A 329 13.70 -10.71 8.62
C GLY A 329 13.13 -11.03 9.98
N ALA A 330 14.00 -11.13 10.97
CA ALA A 330 13.62 -11.49 12.33
C ALA A 330 13.94 -10.39 13.33
N SER A 331 13.21 -10.40 14.44
CA SER A 331 13.46 -9.52 15.58
C SER A 331 13.46 -10.28 16.90
N THR A 332 14.26 -9.83 17.86
CA THR A 332 14.18 -10.33 19.23
C THR A 332 12.91 -9.89 19.97
N ARG A 333 12.09 -9.00 19.37
CA ARG A 333 10.82 -8.51 19.91
C ARG A 333 9.73 -8.34 18.84
N PHE A 334 9.63 -7.16 18.21
CA PHE A 334 8.60 -6.86 17.19
C PHE A 334 9.26 -6.36 15.89
N LEU A 335 8.75 -6.83 14.75
CA LEU A 335 9.13 -6.39 13.41
C LEU A 335 7.90 -6.42 12.49
N GLN A 336 7.75 -5.40 11.67
CA GLN A 336 6.64 -5.29 10.72
C GLN A 336 7.11 -4.62 9.43
N ALA A 337 6.78 -5.21 8.29
CA ALA A 337 7.02 -4.66 6.95
C ALA A 337 5.73 -3.98 6.45
N ASP A 338 5.75 -2.66 6.35
CA ASP A 338 4.59 -1.84 6.00
C ASP A 338 4.62 -1.31 4.57
N GLY A 339 5.80 -1.13 3.98
CA GLY A 339 5.97 -0.61 2.62
C GLY A 339 6.92 -1.47 1.80
N ILE A 340 6.66 -1.58 0.50
CA ILE A 340 7.50 -2.32 -0.45
C ILE A 340 7.47 -1.64 -1.83
N THR A 341 8.63 -1.55 -2.48
CA THR A 341 8.72 -1.13 -3.88
C THR A 341 9.87 -1.80 -4.63
N THR A 342 9.83 -1.73 -5.96
CA THR A 342 10.88 -2.25 -6.84
C THR A 342 11.44 -1.14 -7.71
N ASP A 343 12.76 -1.05 -7.84
CA ASP A 343 13.37 -0.12 -8.80
C ASP A 343 13.33 -0.65 -10.24
N SER A 344 13.69 0.19 -11.21
CA SER A 344 13.71 -0.17 -12.62
C SER A 344 14.75 -1.25 -13.00
N TYR A 345 15.60 -1.67 -12.05
CA TYR A 345 16.59 -2.73 -12.20
C TYR A 345 16.12 -4.06 -11.59
N GLY A 346 14.90 -4.08 -11.01
CA GLY A 346 14.32 -5.24 -10.36
C GLY A 346 14.83 -5.47 -8.94
N ASN A 347 15.52 -4.50 -8.32
CA ASN A 347 15.84 -4.59 -6.90
C ASN A 347 14.58 -4.28 -6.08
N VAL A 348 14.47 -4.92 -4.92
CA VAL A 348 13.32 -4.80 -4.02
C VAL A 348 13.71 -4.02 -2.78
N PHE A 349 12.87 -3.11 -2.37
CA PHE A 349 13.04 -2.30 -1.17
C PHE A 349 11.86 -2.57 -0.23
N ILE A 350 12.15 -2.79 1.05
CA ILE A 350 11.14 -2.95 2.09
C ILE A 350 11.43 -1.97 3.21
N THR A 351 10.35 -1.43 3.78
CA THR A 351 10.41 -0.61 4.99
C THR A 351 9.32 -1.00 5.97
N GLY A 352 9.46 -0.53 7.20
CA GLY A 352 8.45 -0.62 8.23
C GLY A 352 9.00 -0.16 9.55
N TRP A 353 8.73 -0.90 10.62
CA TRP A 353 9.23 -0.59 11.95
C TRP A 353 9.59 -1.83 12.75
N TYR A 354 10.45 -1.65 13.75
CA TYR A 354 10.91 -2.72 14.62
C TYR A 354 11.19 -2.22 16.05
N THR A 355 11.29 -3.16 16.98
CA THR A 355 11.84 -3.00 18.34
C THR A 355 12.68 -4.23 18.66
N GLY A 356 13.69 -4.13 19.52
CA GLY A 356 14.66 -5.20 19.73
C GLY A 356 15.62 -5.34 18.55
N ASP A 357 16.63 -6.20 18.70
CA ASP A 357 17.63 -6.46 17.66
C ASP A 357 16.97 -7.10 16.45
N ILE A 358 17.39 -6.71 15.25
CA ILE A 358 16.87 -7.28 14.00
C ILE A 358 17.98 -7.98 13.23
N THR A 359 17.61 -9.07 12.57
CA THR A 359 18.51 -9.84 11.70
C THR A 359 17.82 -10.15 10.39
N PHE A 360 18.50 -9.83 9.29
CA PHE A 360 18.08 -10.13 7.94
C PHE A 360 19.20 -10.96 7.30
N GLU A 361 18.90 -12.21 6.96
CA GLU A 361 19.93 -13.17 6.55
C GLU A 361 21.08 -13.23 7.58
N ASN A 362 22.32 -12.96 7.17
CA ASN A 362 23.51 -12.91 8.04
C ASN A 362 23.85 -11.48 8.53
N THR A 363 22.96 -10.50 8.33
CA THR A 363 23.17 -9.11 8.75
C THR A 363 22.31 -8.78 9.94
N SER A 364 22.94 -8.57 11.09
CA SER A 364 22.27 -8.14 12.32
C SER A 364 22.59 -6.68 12.62
N VAL A 365 21.59 -5.94 13.08
CA VAL A 365 21.79 -4.63 13.72
C VAL A 365 21.16 -4.66 15.10
N SER A 366 21.86 -4.08 16.07
CA SER A 366 21.30 -3.91 17.41
C SER A 366 20.01 -3.10 17.35
N GLY A 367 19.16 -3.25 18.35
CA GLY A 367 17.86 -2.63 18.38
C GLY A 367 17.65 -1.63 19.49
N PHE A 368 16.41 -1.16 19.57
CA PHE A 368 15.95 -0.24 20.60
C PHE A 368 14.67 -0.77 21.24
N HIS A 369 14.35 -0.27 22.43
CA HIS A 369 13.10 -0.60 23.12
C HIS A 369 11.90 0.17 22.55
N SER A 370 12.16 1.29 21.86
CA SER A 370 11.19 2.11 21.14
C SER A 370 11.12 1.73 19.66
N LYS A 371 10.00 2.03 19.00
CA LYS A 371 9.82 1.73 17.58
C LYS A 371 10.82 2.52 16.74
N LYS A 372 11.51 1.83 15.83
CA LYS A 372 12.40 2.44 14.84
C LYS A 372 12.07 1.98 13.44
N MET A 373 12.23 2.87 12.47
CA MET A 373 12.14 2.50 11.07
C MET A 373 13.38 1.74 10.61
N PHE A 374 13.16 0.82 9.67
CA PHE A 374 14.22 0.20 8.88
C PHE A 374 13.92 0.36 7.39
N ILE A 375 14.96 0.30 6.57
CA ILE A 375 14.85 0.09 5.13
C ILE A 375 15.86 -0.98 4.76
N THR A 376 15.46 -1.93 3.92
CA THR A 376 16.33 -2.98 3.41
C THR A 376 16.21 -3.07 1.89
N LYS A 377 17.32 -3.41 1.22
CA LYS A 377 17.36 -3.61 -0.23
C LYS A 377 17.85 -5.01 -0.57
N TYR A 378 17.11 -5.67 -1.44
CA TYR A 378 17.46 -6.94 -2.06
C TYR A 378 17.70 -6.76 -3.55
N ASP A 379 18.63 -7.52 -4.12
CA ASP A 379 18.78 -7.60 -5.56
C ASP A 379 17.63 -8.43 -6.20
N LYS A 380 17.56 -8.46 -7.53
CA LYS A 380 16.54 -9.22 -8.27
C LYS A 380 16.56 -10.73 -8.02
N LYS A 381 17.66 -11.27 -7.51
CA LYS A 381 17.85 -12.69 -7.14
C LYS A 381 17.56 -12.94 -5.66
N GLY A 382 17.15 -11.91 -4.92
CA GLY A 382 16.87 -11.96 -3.50
C GLY A 382 18.12 -11.92 -2.61
N ALA A 383 19.30 -11.54 -3.11
CA ALA A 383 20.45 -11.34 -2.23
C ALA A 383 20.31 -10.01 -1.48
N LEU A 384 20.50 -10.02 -0.16
CA LEU A 384 20.51 -8.80 0.65
C LEU A 384 21.70 -7.92 0.23
N ILE A 385 21.43 -6.68 -0.20
CA ILE A 385 22.47 -5.70 -0.55
C ILE A 385 22.85 -4.90 0.70
N TRP A 386 21.86 -4.41 1.45
CA TRP A 386 22.07 -3.70 2.71
C TRP A 386 20.79 -3.65 3.55
N LEU A 387 21.00 -3.42 4.85
CA LEU A 387 19.98 -3.09 5.84
C LEU A 387 20.38 -1.77 6.51
N LYS A 388 19.44 -0.83 6.59
CA LYS A 388 19.61 0.48 7.23
C LYS A 388 18.48 0.71 8.23
N ARG A 389 18.74 1.52 9.25
CA ARG A 389 17.78 1.88 10.30
C ARG A 389 17.84 3.37 10.59
N ALA A 390 16.76 3.90 11.16
CA ALA A 390 16.81 5.19 11.84
C ALA A 390 17.41 5.03 13.23
N ASP A 391 18.39 5.88 13.52
CA ASP A 391 19.01 6.09 14.83
C ASP A 391 18.47 7.36 15.48
N GLY A 392 18.48 7.49 16.80
CA GLY A 392 17.97 8.69 17.51
C GLY A 392 17.08 8.35 18.69
N GLU A 393 16.52 9.34 19.37
CA GLU A 393 15.73 9.10 20.60
C GLU A 393 14.23 8.88 20.33
N GLY A 394 13.66 9.57 19.34
CA GLY A 394 12.22 9.53 19.03
C GLY A 394 11.76 8.23 18.34
N GLU A 395 10.50 7.84 18.51
CA GLU A 395 9.92 6.72 17.74
C GLU A 395 9.89 7.05 16.26
N SER A 396 10.20 6.08 15.40
CA SER A 396 10.07 6.22 13.95
C SER A 396 9.44 5.00 13.29
N LYS A 397 8.73 5.23 12.19
CA LYS A 397 8.03 4.18 11.43
C LYS A 397 8.06 4.49 9.94
N GLY A 398 8.41 3.50 9.13
CA GLY A 398 8.17 3.52 7.69
C GLY A 398 6.77 3.05 7.32
N CYS A 399 6.19 3.69 6.30
CA CYS A 399 4.81 3.48 5.89
C CYS A 399 4.67 3.19 4.40
N ALA A 400 5.13 4.10 3.54
CA ALA A 400 4.90 4.04 2.09
C ALA A 400 6.22 4.18 1.32
N MET A 401 6.26 3.61 0.11
CA MET A 401 7.39 3.72 -0.79
C MET A 401 6.89 3.80 -2.23
N ALA A 402 7.61 4.52 -3.08
CA ALA A 402 7.40 4.55 -4.52
C ALA A 402 8.74 4.64 -5.24
N SER A 403 8.82 4.16 -6.47
CA SER A 403 10.03 4.22 -7.29
C SER A 403 9.73 4.79 -8.68
N ASP A 404 10.73 5.47 -9.26
CA ASP A 404 10.63 5.99 -10.61
C ASP A 404 11.34 5.08 -11.64
N ASP A 405 11.15 5.41 -12.92
CA ASP A 405 11.76 4.66 -14.02
C ASP A 405 13.29 4.79 -14.09
N LYS A 406 13.87 5.78 -13.40
CA LYS A 406 15.31 6.01 -13.33
C LYS A 406 15.98 5.19 -12.22
N GLY A 407 15.18 4.56 -11.36
CA GLY A 407 15.61 3.70 -10.26
C GLY A 407 15.71 4.42 -8.92
N ASN A 408 15.18 5.64 -8.83
CA ASN A 408 15.09 6.37 -7.58
C ASN A 408 13.97 5.78 -6.73
N VAL A 409 14.15 5.78 -5.40
CA VAL A 409 13.16 5.21 -4.46
C VAL A 409 12.86 6.19 -3.35
N PHE A 410 11.61 6.60 -3.31
CA PHE A 410 11.04 7.58 -2.40
C PHE A 410 10.35 6.87 -1.24
N PHE A 411 10.39 7.49 -0.06
CA PHE A 411 9.91 6.86 1.16
C PHE A 411 9.13 7.84 2.05
N GLY A 412 8.02 7.36 2.59
CA GLY A 412 7.16 8.10 3.50
C GLY A 412 7.09 7.42 4.87
N GLY A 413 7.20 8.20 5.93
CA GLY A 413 7.16 7.67 7.29
C GLY A 413 6.72 8.69 8.34
N LYS A 414 6.98 8.34 9.60
CA LYS A 414 6.62 9.11 10.78
C LYS A 414 7.79 9.14 11.74
N SER A 415 8.04 10.29 12.37
CA SER A 415 8.99 10.39 13.47
C SER A 415 8.42 11.21 14.64
N GLY A 416 8.74 10.78 15.86
CA GLY A 416 8.45 11.48 17.11
C GLY A 416 9.58 12.40 17.57
N GLY A 417 10.55 12.72 16.70
CA GLY A 417 11.67 13.60 16.99
C GLY A 417 12.78 13.50 15.95
N ALA A 418 13.88 14.21 16.19
CA ALA A 418 15.08 14.13 15.38
C ALA A 418 15.61 12.68 15.33
N PHE A 419 16.06 12.26 14.16
CA PHE A 419 16.66 10.95 13.97
C PHE A 419 17.73 11.03 12.88
N GLU A 420 18.66 10.10 12.89
CA GLU A 420 19.71 9.97 11.90
C GLU A 420 19.39 8.77 11.02
N PHE A 421 19.55 8.89 9.71
CA PHE A 421 19.39 7.77 8.79
C PHE A 421 20.62 7.66 7.91
N ALA A 422 21.28 6.50 7.94
CA ALA A 422 22.49 6.24 7.16
C ALA A 422 23.52 7.38 7.27
N SER A 423 23.90 7.75 8.50
CA SER A 423 24.85 8.81 8.84
C SER A 423 24.45 10.26 8.48
N HIS A 424 23.17 10.51 8.18
CA HIS A 424 22.63 11.86 7.95
C HIS A 424 21.63 12.23 9.04
N ALA A 425 21.93 13.29 9.80
CA ALA A 425 21.06 13.78 10.86
C ALA A 425 19.86 14.55 10.30
N LEU A 426 18.67 14.26 10.83
CA LEU A 426 17.40 14.90 10.50
C LEU A 426 16.84 15.52 11.76
N THR A 427 16.75 16.85 11.77
CA THR A 427 16.35 17.66 12.93
C THR A 427 14.91 18.09 12.87
#